data_AF-A0A1A9AQG2-F1
#
_entry.id   AF-A0A1A9AQG2-F1
#
_cell.length_a   1.000
_cell.length_b   1.000
_cell.length_c   1.000
_cell.angle_alpha   90.00
_cell.angle_beta   90.00
_cell.angle_gamma   90.00
#
_symmetry.space_group_name_H-M   'P 1'
#
loop_
_entity.id
_entity.type
_entity.pdbx_description
1 polymer ?
#
loop_
_entity_poly.entity_id
_entity_poly.type
_entity_poly.pdbx_seq_one_letter_code
_entity_poly.pdbx_strand_id
1 'polypeptide(L)'
;MIPLESESKVEPEEKFKNLKADFEKLQSNLVEKENEFITFKTNIEKQNSLNEIKTEFTKHIPDNTLVSKSTIFVEAKEKGFSFEKEDGRVVVKDAMGNVIKNDSTLSPVSVKEWVSEFVTPYLPAQTGGSGKKDEPAGAKTGSLEAFLKEAEKQGWGASKQNEEMAKRIAAGTLKL
;
A
#
# COMPACT_ATOMS: atom_id res chain seq x y z
N MET A 1 -41.11 34.40 -63.37
CA MET A 1 -39.72 33.96 -63.56
C MET A 1 -38.99 34.23 -62.25
N ILE A 2 -38.63 33.19 -61.50
CA ILE A 2 -37.86 33.34 -60.26
C ILE A 2 -36.39 33.19 -60.69
N PRO A 3 -35.48 34.16 -60.42
CA PRO A 3 -34.10 34.02 -60.82
C PRO A 3 -33.41 32.96 -59.95
N LEU A 4 -33.04 31.85 -60.59
CA LEU A 4 -32.26 30.75 -60.07
C LEU A 4 -30.76 31.02 -60.26
N GLU A 5 -30.21 32.12 -59.76
CA GLU A 5 -28.77 32.39 -59.95
C GLU A 5 -28.14 33.12 -58.77
N SER A 6 -27.85 32.38 -57.69
CA SER A 6 -26.89 32.86 -56.67
C SER A 6 -25.81 31.84 -56.28
N GLU A 7 -25.73 30.67 -56.93
CA GLU A 7 -24.67 29.67 -56.67
C GLU A 7 -23.58 29.58 -57.75
N SER A 8 -23.68 30.36 -58.83
CA SER A 8 -22.89 30.15 -60.07
C SER A 8 -21.79 31.20 -60.35
N LYS A 9 -21.07 31.69 -59.33
CA LYS A 9 -19.95 32.65 -59.55
C LYS A 9 -18.65 32.34 -58.83
N VAL A 10 -18.43 31.09 -58.43
CA VAL A 10 -17.10 30.61 -58.04
C VAL A 10 -16.63 29.68 -59.14
N GLU A 11 -15.54 30.02 -59.82
CA GLU A 11 -15.00 29.20 -60.90
C GLU A 11 -14.65 27.79 -60.38
N PRO A 12 -14.77 26.73 -61.20
CA PRO A 12 -14.54 25.35 -60.78
C PRO A 12 -13.18 25.15 -60.08
N GLU A 13 -12.16 25.89 -60.49
CA GLU A 13 -10.82 25.86 -59.89
C GLU A 13 -10.80 26.42 -58.46
N GLU A 14 -11.55 27.50 -58.20
CA GLU A 14 -11.66 28.10 -56.88
C GLU A 14 -12.50 27.23 -55.94
N LYS A 15 -13.56 26.58 -56.46
CA LYS A 15 -14.30 25.54 -55.74
C LYS A 15 -13.39 24.37 -55.35
N PHE A 16 -12.57 23.88 -56.29
CA PHE A 16 -11.63 22.80 -56.03
C PHE A 16 -10.57 23.18 -54.99
N LYS A 17 -10.01 24.39 -55.09
CA LYS A 17 -9.03 24.91 -54.13
C LYS A 17 -9.60 24.99 -52.71
N ASN A 18 -10.82 25.50 -52.56
CA ASN A 18 -11.50 25.57 -51.27
C ASN A 18 -11.78 24.17 -50.70
N LEU A 19 -12.28 23.26 -51.55
CA LEU A 19 -12.58 21.88 -51.12
C LEU A 19 -11.31 21.14 -50.68
N LYS A 20 -10.18 21.36 -51.37
CA LYS A 20 -8.89 20.78 -51.00
C LYS A 20 -8.39 21.34 -49.66
N ALA A 21 -8.48 22.64 -49.46
CA ALA A 21 -8.11 23.27 -48.19
C ALA A 21 -8.97 22.78 -47.02
N ASP A 22 -10.28 22.65 -47.23
CA ASP A 22 -11.20 22.10 -46.23
C ASP A 22 -10.89 20.63 -45.92
N PHE A 23 -10.55 19.84 -46.94
CA PHE A 23 -10.15 18.45 -46.76
C PHE A 23 -8.86 18.31 -45.96
N GLU A 24 -7.82 19.09 -46.28
CA GLU A 24 -6.55 19.11 -45.53
C GLU A 24 -6.78 19.54 -44.08
N LYS A 25 -7.64 20.54 -43.85
CA LYS A 25 -8.04 20.99 -42.50
C LYS A 25 -8.78 19.90 -41.74
N LEU A 26 -9.72 19.21 -42.37
CA LEU A 26 -10.46 18.11 -41.76
C LEU A 26 -9.55 16.94 -41.39
N GLN A 27 -8.57 16.59 -42.24
CA GLN A 27 -7.57 15.58 -41.92
C GLN A 27 -6.71 15.98 -40.71
N SER A 28 -6.25 17.24 -40.68
CA SER A 28 -5.49 17.76 -39.54
C SER A 28 -6.30 17.68 -38.24
N ASN A 29 -7.56 18.13 -38.27
CA ASN A 29 -8.46 18.07 -37.12
C ASN A 29 -8.72 16.64 -36.65
N LEU A 30 -8.85 15.69 -37.59
CA LEU A 30 -9.07 14.28 -37.27
C LEU A 30 -7.87 13.72 -36.49
N VAL A 31 -6.65 13.94 -36.97
CA VAL A 31 -5.42 13.49 -36.31
C VAL A 31 -5.28 14.11 -34.91
N GLU A 32 -5.59 15.39 -34.77
CA GLU A 32 -5.58 16.08 -33.46
C GLU A 32 -6.57 15.42 -32.49
N LYS A 33 -7.80 15.14 -32.94
CA LYS A 33 -8.82 14.49 -32.11
C LYS A 33 -8.49 13.04 -31.78
N GLU A 34 -7.86 12.31 -32.69
CA GLU A 34 -7.35 10.96 -32.40
C GLU A 34 -6.29 10.99 -31.30
N ASN A 35 -5.35 11.95 -31.36
CA ASN A 35 -4.31 12.11 -30.34
C ASN A 35 -4.90 12.51 -28.97
N GLU A 36 -5.86 13.44 -28.96
CA GLU A 36 -6.60 13.79 -27.73
C GLU A 36 -7.30 12.56 -27.14
N PHE A 37 -7.98 11.78 -27.98
CA PHE A 37 -8.70 10.58 -27.55
C PHE A 37 -7.76 9.50 -26.99
N ILE A 38 -6.63 9.25 -27.65
CA ILE A 38 -5.61 8.32 -27.16
C ILE A 38 -5.06 8.76 -25.81
N THR A 39 -4.78 10.05 -25.66
CA THR A 39 -4.29 10.64 -24.40
C THR A 39 -5.34 10.49 -23.29
N PHE A 40 -6.60 10.80 -23.59
CA PHE A 40 -7.70 10.66 -22.67
C PHE A 40 -7.86 9.20 -22.20
N LYS A 41 -7.90 8.25 -23.14
CA LYS A 41 -7.98 6.81 -22.84
C LYS A 41 -6.82 6.36 -21.94
N THR A 42 -5.59 6.76 -22.29
CA THR A 42 -4.39 6.44 -21.50
C THR A 42 -4.48 6.98 -20.08
N ASN A 43 -5.01 8.20 -19.89
CA ASN A 43 -5.17 8.80 -18.57
C ASN A 43 -6.20 8.06 -17.72
N ILE A 44 -7.32 7.64 -18.32
CA ILE A 44 -8.34 6.82 -17.64
C ILE A 44 -7.74 5.48 -17.19
N GLU A 45 -7.02 4.80 -18.08
CA GLU A 45 -6.36 3.52 -17.76
C GLU A 45 -5.34 3.67 -16.61
N LYS A 46 -4.52 4.74 -16.63
CA LYS A 46 -3.58 5.06 -15.54
C LYS A 46 -4.31 5.33 -14.22
N GLN A 47 -5.40 6.09 -14.23
CA GLN A 47 -6.19 6.37 -13.04
C GLN A 47 -6.82 5.11 -12.46
N ASN A 48 -7.39 4.26 -13.31
CA ASN A 48 -7.97 2.99 -12.89
C ASN A 48 -6.92 2.07 -12.24
N SER A 49 -5.76 1.92 -12.88
CA SER A 49 -4.64 1.14 -12.34
C SER A 49 -4.17 1.70 -10.98
N LEU A 50 -4.01 3.01 -10.86
CA LEU A 50 -3.65 3.65 -9.60
C LEU A 50 -4.69 3.41 -8.49
N ASN A 51 -5.98 3.44 -8.82
CA ASN A 51 -7.05 3.19 -7.86
C ASN A 51 -7.05 1.73 -7.38
N GLU A 52 -6.84 0.77 -8.28
CA GLU A 52 -6.70 -0.64 -7.92
C GLU A 52 -5.50 -0.87 -7.01
N ILE A 53 -4.35 -0.31 -7.36
CA ILE A 53 -3.12 -0.36 -6.56
C ILE A 53 -3.34 0.24 -5.18
N LYS A 54 -3.95 1.44 -5.11
CA LYS A 54 -4.23 2.11 -3.84
C LYS A 54 -5.19 1.29 -2.99
N THR A 55 -6.21 0.68 -3.60
CA THR A 55 -7.17 -0.20 -2.91
C THR A 55 -6.47 -1.42 -2.33
N GLU A 56 -5.66 -2.12 -3.13
CA GLU A 56 -4.91 -3.29 -2.68
C GLU A 56 -3.91 -2.93 -1.58
N PHE A 57 -3.19 -1.82 -1.70
CA PHE A 57 -2.27 -1.32 -0.67
C PHE A 57 -2.99 -1.03 0.65
N THR A 58 -4.02 -0.19 0.60
CA THR A 58 -4.72 0.30 1.80
C THR A 58 -5.55 -0.77 2.51
N LYS A 59 -5.96 -1.82 1.80
CA LYS A 59 -6.63 -3.00 2.37
C LYS A 59 -5.78 -3.69 3.44
N HIS A 60 -4.45 -3.66 3.32
CA HIS A 60 -3.55 -4.33 4.26
C HIS A 60 -3.07 -3.41 5.39
N ILE A 61 -3.48 -2.15 5.40
CA ILE A 61 -3.17 -1.22 6.50
C ILE A 61 -4.24 -1.35 7.58
N PRO A 62 -3.86 -1.59 8.85
CA PRO A 62 -4.79 -1.57 9.98
C PRO A 62 -5.52 -0.22 10.12
N ASP A 63 -6.72 -0.22 10.71
CA ASP A 63 -7.49 1.02 10.91
C ASP A 63 -6.95 1.87 12.07
N ASN A 64 -6.21 1.25 13.00
CA ASN A 64 -5.70 1.89 14.21
C ASN A 64 -4.34 2.60 14.01
N THR A 65 -4.01 3.06 12.80
CA THR A 65 -2.76 3.79 12.54
C THR A 65 -2.80 5.22 13.09
N LEU A 66 -1.63 5.75 13.46
CA LEU A 66 -1.41 7.12 13.94
C LEU A 66 -1.63 8.19 12.86
N VAL A 67 -1.55 7.78 11.59
CA VAL A 67 -1.76 8.64 10.41
C VAL A 67 -2.73 7.96 9.44
N SER A 68 -3.25 8.73 8.48
CA SER A 68 -4.18 8.20 7.49
C SER A 68 -3.52 7.17 6.55
N LYS A 69 -4.30 6.19 6.08
CA LYS A 69 -3.87 5.22 5.05
C LYS A 69 -3.34 5.88 3.79
N SER A 70 -3.92 7.03 3.39
CA SER A 70 -3.45 7.80 2.24
C SER A 70 -2.08 8.43 2.49
N THR A 71 -1.83 8.94 3.70
CA THR A 71 -0.53 9.50 4.09
C THR A 71 0.57 8.44 4.00
N ILE A 72 0.31 7.23 4.53
CA ILE A 72 1.25 6.11 4.46
C ILE A 72 1.57 5.73 3.01
N PHE A 73 0.57 5.73 2.13
CA PHE A 73 0.77 5.45 0.71
C PHE A 73 1.63 6.52 0.01
N VAL A 74 1.43 7.80 0.34
CA VAL A 74 2.26 8.90 -0.19
C VAL A 74 3.68 8.77 0.31
N GLU A 75 3.88 8.55 1.60
CA GLU A 75 5.19 8.38 2.22
C GLU A 75 5.97 7.18 1.64
N ALA A 76 5.29 6.07 1.33
CA ALA A 76 5.90 4.94 0.61
C ALA A 76 6.48 5.40 -0.74
N LYS A 77 5.73 6.20 -1.50
CA LYS A 77 6.20 6.74 -2.78
C LYS A 77 7.33 7.75 -2.61
N GLU A 78 7.27 8.61 -1.59
CA GLU A 78 8.32 9.59 -1.30
C GLU A 78 9.63 8.93 -0.88
N LYS A 79 9.56 7.77 -0.21
CA LYS A 79 10.73 6.90 0.06
C LYS A 79 11.25 6.16 -1.18
N GLY A 80 10.66 6.39 -2.34
CA GLY A 80 11.08 5.83 -3.62
C GLY A 80 10.44 4.48 -3.97
N PHE A 81 9.54 3.95 -3.16
CA PHE A 81 8.85 2.71 -3.53
C PHE A 81 7.81 2.97 -4.60
N SER A 82 7.74 2.07 -5.58
CA SER A 82 6.70 2.09 -6.60
C SER A 82 5.89 0.81 -6.59
N PHE A 83 4.64 0.91 -7.06
CA PHE A 83 3.69 -0.19 -7.09
C PHE A 83 3.16 -0.26 -8.51
N GLU A 84 3.28 -1.43 -9.12
CA GLU A 84 2.90 -1.65 -10.52
C GLU A 84 2.14 -2.95 -10.66
N LYS A 85 1.33 -3.04 -11.72
CA LYS A 85 0.57 -4.25 -12.02
C LYS A 85 1.35 -5.08 -13.04
N GLU A 86 1.86 -6.23 -12.61
CA GLU A 86 2.55 -7.21 -13.45
C GLU A 86 1.78 -8.53 -13.38
N ASP A 87 1.47 -9.14 -14.54
CA ASP A 87 0.69 -10.39 -14.65
C ASP A 87 -0.61 -10.42 -13.83
N GLY A 88 -1.30 -9.27 -13.77
CA GLY A 88 -2.56 -9.12 -13.05
C GLY A 88 -2.41 -8.97 -11.53
N ARG A 89 -1.19 -8.92 -11.00
CA ARG A 89 -0.89 -8.73 -9.57
C ARG A 89 -0.14 -7.44 -9.33
N VAL A 90 -0.35 -6.84 -8.15
CA VAL A 90 0.44 -5.67 -7.75
C VAL A 90 1.78 -6.16 -7.20
N VAL A 91 2.87 -5.65 -7.75
CA VAL A 91 4.24 -5.88 -7.28
C VAL A 91 4.79 -4.61 -6.64
N VAL A 92 5.70 -4.78 -5.69
CA VAL A 92 6.40 -3.66 -5.02
C VAL A 92 7.81 -3.56 -5.59
N LYS A 93 8.21 -2.36 -5.99
CA LYS A 93 9.54 -2.05 -6.52
C LYS A 93 10.26 -1.07 -5.60
N ASP A 94 11.57 -1.24 -5.49
CA ASP A 94 12.45 -0.32 -4.79
C ASP A 94 12.68 0.99 -5.57
N ALA A 95 13.46 1.91 -4.99
CA ALA A 95 13.82 3.19 -5.61
C ALA A 95 14.65 3.05 -6.90
N MET A 96 15.22 1.88 -7.16
CA MET A 96 15.96 1.56 -8.38
C MET A 96 15.08 0.89 -9.44
N GLY A 97 13.80 0.64 -9.14
CA GLY A 97 12.85 -0.02 -10.03
C GLY A 97 12.93 -1.56 -10.00
N ASN A 98 13.71 -2.15 -9.09
CA ASN A 98 13.78 -3.61 -8.96
C ASN A 98 12.58 -4.12 -8.15
N VAL A 99 11.99 -5.23 -8.59
CA VAL A 99 10.96 -5.92 -7.80
C VAL A 99 11.58 -6.44 -6.51
N ILE A 100 11.01 -6.04 -5.38
CA ILE A 100 11.43 -6.51 -4.06
C ILE A 100 11.05 -7.98 -3.93
N LYS A 101 12.01 -8.81 -3.54
CA LYS A 101 11.85 -10.26 -3.43
C LYS A 101 12.00 -10.69 -1.98
N ASN A 102 11.37 -11.81 -1.65
CA ASN A 102 11.62 -12.50 -0.41
C ASN A 102 12.95 -13.26 -0.52
N ASP A 103 13.87 -13.02 0.42
CA ASP A 103 15.22 -13.60 0.40
C ASP A 103 15.23 -15.14 0.46
N SER A 104 14.20 -15.75 1.06
CA SER A 104 14.11 -17.21 1.21
C SER A 104 13.57 -17.91 -0.04
N THR A 105 12.61 -17.30 -0.74
CA THR A 105 11.93 -17.92 -1.89
C THR A 105 12.35 -17.34 -3.23
N LEU A 106 13.11 -16.24 -3.23
CA LEU A 106 13.50 -15.45 -4.40
C LEU A 106 12.32 -14.99 -5.27
N SER A 107 11.10 -15.09 -4.73
CA SER A 107 9.87 -14.67 -5.38
C SER A 107 9.52 -13.23 -4.97
N PRO A 108 8.78 -12.47 -5.78
CA PRO A 108 8.31 -11.14 -5.39
C PRO A 108 7.61 -11.16 -4.03
N VAL A 109 7.95 -10.21 -3.16
CA VAL A 109 7.24 -10.02 -1.89
C VAL A 109 5.79 -9.65 -2.20
N SER A 110 4.84 -10.20 -1.45
CA SER A 110 3.45 -9.77 -1.61
C SER A 110 3.26 -8.35 -1.06
N VAL A 111 2.32 -7.60 -1.64
CA VAL A 111 1.96 -6.26 -1.13
C VAL A 111 1.54 -6.34 0.33
N LYS A 112 0.82 -7.40 0.73
CA LYS A 112 0.42 -7.61 2.11
C LYS A 112 1.62 -7.68 3.06
N GLU A 113 2.59 -8.54 2.76
CA GLU A 113 3.78 -8.72 3.59
C GLU A 113 4.56 -7.39 3.69
N TRP A 114 4.81 -6.77 2.54
CA TRP A 114 5.56 -5.51 2.50
C TRP A 114 4.84 -4.38 3.24
N VAL A 115 3.52 -4.21 3.03
CA VAL A 115 2.73 -3.18 3.72
C VAL A 115 2.72 -3.43 5.22
N SER A 116 2.58 -4.68 5.66
CA SER A 116 2.57 -5.02 7.09
C SER A 116 3.86 -4.62 7.80
N GLU A 117 5.01 -4.79 7.15
CA GLU A 117 6.30 -4.35 7.67
C GLU A 117 6.43 -2.82 7.62
N PHE A 118 6.09 -2.23 6.47
CA PHE A 118 6.20 -0.79 6.23
C PHE A 118 5.34 0.04 7.19
N VAL A 119 4.15 -0.45 7.55
CA VAL A 119 3.20 0.31 8.39
C VAL A 119 3.59 0.32 9.87
N THR A 120 4.51 -0.54 10.29
CA THR A 120 4.90 -0.73 11.70
C THR A 120 5.19 0.57 12.45
N PRO A 121 5.94 1.55 11.89
CA PRO A 121 6.23 2.81 12.58
C PRO A 121 5.00 3.70 12.79
N TYR A 122 3.92 3.47 12.03
CA TYR A 122 2.68 4.25 12.11
C TYR A 122 1.64 3.57 13.00
N LEU A 123 1.94 2.41 13.58
CA LEU A 123 1.08 1.82 14.59
C LEU A 123 1.33 2.52 15.93
N PRO A 124 0.29 2.73 16.74
CA PRO A 124 0.46 3.25 18.09
C PRO A 124 1.42 2.34 18.84
N ALA A 125 2.30 2.93 19.64
CA ALA A 125 3.08 2.18 20.61
C ALA A 125 2.10 1.28 21.36
N GLN A 126 2.37 -0.03 21.40
CA GLN A 126 1.52 -0.98 22.12
C GLN A 126 1.43 -0.53 23.58
N THR A 127 0.37 0.19 23.92
CA THR A 127 0.03 0.55 25.28
C THR A 127 -0.54 -0.70 25.93
N GLY A 128 0.35 -1.53 26.48
CA GLY A 128 0.02 -2.60 27.41
C GLY A 128 -0.93 -3.66 26.88
N GLY A 129 -0.43 -4.55 26.01
CA GLY A 129 -0.95 -5.90 25.90
C GLY A 129 -0.04 -6.82 26.72
N SER A 130 -0.59 -7.45 27.75
CA SER A 130 0.09 -8.44 28.59
C SER A 130 0.86 -9.48 27.75
N GLY A 131 2.14 -9.64 28.06
CA GLY A 131 2.89 -10.87 27.82
C GLY A 131 3.32 -11.13 26.38
N LYS A 132 4.55 -10.68 26.08
CA LYS A 132 5.61 -11.39 25.32
C LYS A 132 6.42 -10.42 24.46
N LYS A 133 7.32 -9.67 25.10
CA LYS A 133 8.59 -9.29 24.50
C LYS A 133 9.69 -9.79 25.42
N ASP A 134 10.45 -10.71 24.86
CA ASP A 134 11.85 -11.05 25.07
C ASP A 134 12.42 -10.86 26.47
N GLU A 135 12.92 -12.00 26.99
CA GLU A 135 13.75 -12.10 28.18
C GLU A 135 14.81 -10.99 28.23
N PRO A 136 14.77 -10.08 29.22
CA PRO A 136 16.00 -9.52 29.70
C PRO A 136 16.72 -10.64 30.44
N ALA A 137 17.78 -11.16 29.83
CA ALA A 137 18.89 -11.90 30.44
C ALA A 137 18.53 -12.62 31.74
N GLY A 138 18.06 -13.87 31.63
CA GLY A 138 17.96 -14.83 32.73
C GLY A 138 17.35 -14.28 34.01
N ALA A 139 16.02 -14.44 34.17
CA ALA A 139 15.40 -14.25 35.48
C ALA A 139 16.23 -14.99 36.53
N LYS A 140 16.92 -14.22 37.38
CA LYS A 140 17.80 -14.78 38.41
C LYS A 140 16.99 -15.80 39.19
N THR A 141 17.48 -17.04 39.26
CA THR A 141 16.86 -18.11 40.05
C THR A 141 16.50 -17.56 41.43
N GLY A 142 15.19 -17.46 41.72
CA GLY A 142 14.66 -16.88 42.95
C GLY A 142 14.03 -15.47 42.85
N SER A 143 13.69 -14.97 41.66
CA SER A 143 12.88 -13.76 41.49
C SER A 143 11.36 -14.04 41.57
N LEU A 144 10.57 -13.03 41.96
CA LEU A 144 9.11 -13.08 41.98
C LEU A 144 8.51 -13.42 40.61
N GLU A 145 9.10 -12.92 39.53
CA GLU A 145 8.66 -13.20 38.16
C GLU A 145 8.85 -14.67 37.76
N ALA A 146 9.96 -15.30 38.18
CA ALA A 146 10.19 -16.73 37.94
C ALA A 146 9.18 -17.59 38.72
N PHE A 147 8.87 -17.19 39.96
CA PHE A 147 7.86 -17.83 40.78
C PHE A 147 6.45 -17.74 40.17
N LEU A 148 6.05 -16.56 39.68
CA LEU A 148 4.72 -16.37 39.07
C LEU A 148 4.57 -17.16 37.77
N LYS A 149 5.62 -17.24 36.94
CA LYS A 149 5.63 -18.10 35.74
C LYS A 149 5.52 -19.59 36.09
N GLU A 150 6.21 -20.05 37.13
CA GLU A 150 6.08 -21.43 37.60
C GLU A 150 4.67 -21.71 38.11
N ALA A 151 4.11 -20.80 38.89
CA ALA A 151 2.77 -20.92 39.42
C ALA A 151 1.70 -20.99 38.32
N GLU A 152 1.85 -20.19 37.26
CA GLU A 152 0.99 -20.22 36.08
C GLU A 152 1.14 -21.55 35.31
N LYS A 153 2.38 -22.00 35.07
CA LYS A 153 2.66 -23.27 34.38
C LYS A 153 2.12 -24.49 35.15
N GLN A 154 2.15 -24.42 36.47
CA GLN A 154 1.68 -25.49 37.36
C GLN A 154 0.18 -25.36 37.71
N GLY A 155 -0.51 -24.35 37.17
CA GLY A 155 -1.93 -24.11 37.41
C GLY A 155 -2.27 -23.86 38.88
N TRP A 156 -1.36 -23.26 39.65
CA TRP A 156 -1.60 -22.98 41.07
C TRP A 156 -2.63 -21.86 41.22
N GLY A 157 -3.71 -22.14 41.94
CA GLY A 157 -4.64 -21.10 42.41
C GLY A 157 -4.03 -20.25 43.55
N ALA A 158 -4.64 -19.10 43.84
CA ALA A 158 -4.12 -18.10 44.78
C ALA A 158 -3.71 -18.66 46.17
N SER A 159 -4.48 -19.61 46.71
CA SER A 159 -4.16 -20.23 48.02
C SER A 159 -2.83 -21.00 47.98
N LYS A 160 -2.58 -21.75 46.89
CA LYS A 160 -1.37 -22.56 46.73
C LYS A 160 -0.17 -21.70 46.36
N GLN A 161 -0.41 -20.64 45.59
CA GLN A 161 0.60 -19.63 45.30
C GLN A 161 1.10 -18.94 46.58
N ASN A 162 0.19 -18.51 47.44
CA ASN A 162 0.56 -17.84 48.70
C ASN A 162 1.34 -18.77 49.63
N GLU A 163 0.95 -20.04 49.72
CA GLU A 163 1.65 -21.03 50.54
C GLU A 163 3.09 -21.30 50.03
N GLU A 164 3.25 -21.52 48.73
CA GLU A 164 4.56 -21.76 48.12
C GLU A 164 5.45 -20.52 48.12
N MET A 165 4.87 -19.32 47.98
CA MET A 165 5.58 -18.05 48.09
C MET A 165 6.16 -17.89 49.50
N ALA A 166 5.35 -18.11 50.54
CA ALA A 166 5.78 -18.01 51.93
C ALA A 166 6.90 -19.00 52.26
N LYS A 167 6.79 -20.25 51.81
CA LYS A 167 7.84 -21.28 51.99
C LYS A 167 9.16 -20.87 51.35
N ARG A 168 9.13 -20.34 50.13
CA ARG A 168 10.35 -19.98 49.38
C ARG A 168 11.00 -18.69 49.89
N ILE A 169 10.21 -17.76 50.42
CA ILE A 169 10.74 -16.58 51.14
C ILE A 169 11.43 -17.02 52.43
N ALA A 170 10.78 -17.90 53.21
CA ALA A 170 11.37 -18.44 54.44
C ALA A 170 12.65 -19.25 54.18
N ALA A 171 12.71 -19.97 53.06
CA ALA A 171 13.90 -20.71 52.61
C ALA A 171 14.99 -19.82 51.97
N GLY A 172 14.73 -18.52 51.79
CA GLY A 172 15.64 -17.58 51.11
C GLY A 172 15.82 -17.84 49.61
N THR A 173 15.03 -18.75 49.04
CA THR A 173 15.06 -19.14 47.62
C THR A 173 14.16 -18.26 46.75
N LEU A 174 13.36 -17.38 47.36
CA LEU A 174 12.60 -16.32 46.71
C LEU A 174 12.90 -14.99 47.42
N LYS A 175 13.38 -14.00 46.67
CA LYS A 175 13.58 -12.63 47.16
C LYS A 175 12.52 -11.72 46.53
N LEU A 176 11.76 -11.04 47.38
CA LEU A 176 10.83 -9.98 47.00
C LEU A 176 11.58 -8.67 46.74
#